data_AF-A0A353A1L9-F1
#
_entry.id   AF-A0A353A1L9-F1
#
_cell.length_a   1.000
_cell.length_b   1.000
_cell.length_c   1.000
_cell.angle_alpha   90.00
_cell.angle_beta   90.00
_cell.angle_gamma   90.00
#
_symmetry.space_group_name_H-M   'P 1'
#
loop_
_entity.id
_entity.type
_entity.pdbx_description
1 polymer ?
#
loop_
_entity_poly.entity_id
_entity_poly.type
_entity_poly.pdbx_seq_one_letter_code
_entity_poly.pdbx_strand_id
1 'polypeptide(L)'
;MTRHTRISYMAGAALALALATACSDTEEPHTYEPLLKVLPATGVTRAEATLRGIVTLRGNTEMPLVAFHYAQAGGTEQTLIMKAGASGDTLVARLEQLTHGADYYWYMTTDNGRVRLTSDTVRFATEPNVRPQAAPLQLLSAGPISMILGIQVTDTGGEPLTALGCHVRELGTGTLRKVEADITGGITEAQLHISALQPNSTYELWGYAANTTGETLTDTITYSTSNTFVLNRPGQLAELMKGTVCETEELAFSGPLNGDDLRCLRAMMGRDSDGNSTGGRLMRADLTETDIIADGTTYDNNHIARNGTVGTRLFAGLDRLEWVRLPASATIIEENAFEDCGGLREIVIPASASSVGQSRGCTSLE
;
A
#
# COMPACT_ATOMS: atom_id res chain seq x y z
N MET A 1 -60.29 -89.96 29.16
CA MET A 1 -59.41 -88.81 28.89
C MET A 1 -57.96 -89.25 29.04
N THR A 2 -57.21 -89.18 27.93
CA THR A 2 -55.76 -88.92 27.81
C THR A 2 -54.72 -89.72 28.64
N ARG A 3 -54.06 -90.66 27.92
CA ARG A 3 -52.61 -90.97 27.78
C ARG A 3 -51.74 -91.03 29.06
N HIS A 4 -51.30 -92.22 29.49
CA HIS A 4 -50.18 -93.06 29.00
C HIS A 4 -48.78 -92.58 29.37
N THR A 5 -48.08 -93.35 30.22
CA THR A 5 -46.68 -93.76 29.98
C THR A 5 -46.34 -95.01 30.80
N ARG A 6 -45.94 -96.11 30.13
CA ARG A 6 -45.27 -97.29 30.70
C ARG A 6 -43.79 -97.26 30.25
N ILE A 7 -42.83 -97.44 31.17
CA ILE A 7 -41.96 -98.64 31.39
C ILE A 7 -41.22 -99.07 30.08
N SER A 8 -39.91 -99.29 29.94
CA SER A 8 -38.89 -99.91 30.81
C SER A 8 -37.50 -99.86 30.16
N TYR A 9 -36.45 -99.71 30.99
CA TYR A 9 -35.16 -100.44 31.08
C TYR A 9 -34.35 -100.97 29.86
N MET A 10 -33.08 -100.52 29.86
CA MET A 10 -31.78 -101.25 29.76
C MET A 10 -31.15 -101.75 28.43
N ALA A 11 -29.88 -101.33 28.28
CA ALA A 11 -28.66 -102.10 27.94
C ALA A 11 -28.11 -102.17 26.49
N GLY A 12 -26.77 -102.01 26.39
CA GLY A 12 -25.89 -102.37 25.25
C GLY A 12 -25.36 -101.17 24.46
N ALA A 13 -24.15 -100.63 24.66
CA ALA A 13 -22.77 -101.12 24.45
C ALA A 13 -22.22 -100.94 23.01
N ALA A 14 -21.04 -100.27 22.95
CA ALA A 14 -20.00 -100.27 21.88
C ALA A 14 -20.31 -99.57 20.54
N LEU A 15 -19.39 -99.00 19.75
CA LEU A 15 -17.99 -98.56 19.79
C LEU A 15 -17.64 -98.32 18.29
N ALA A 16 -17.31 -97.10 17.87
CA ALA A 16 -16.54 -96.78 16.66
C ALA A 16 -16.19 -95.26 16.71
N LEU A 17 -15.13 -94.84 17.42
CA LEU A 17 -13.72 -94.79 17.01
C LEU A 17 -13.44 -93.78 15.86
N ALA A 18 -13.01 -92.57 16.23
CA ALA A 18 -11.90 -91.86 15.59
C ALA A 18 -11.41 -90.74 16.52
N LEU A 19 -10.27 -90.98 17.16
CA LEU A 19 -9.46 -90.02 17.92
C LEU A 19 -8.47 -89.33 16.98
N ALA A 20 -8.24 -88.03 17.26
CA ALA A 20 -7.01 -87.25 17.02
C ALA A 20 -6.63 -87.02 15.53
N THR A 21 -6.24 -85.85 15.02
CA THR A 21 -5.51 -84.66 15.50
C THR A 21 -5.87 -83.51 14.53
N ALA A 22 -5.99 -82.24 14.92
CA ALA A 22 -4.85 -81.35 15.07
C ALA A 22 -5.31 -80.02 15.69
N CYS A 23 -4.54 -79.51 16.67
CA CYS A 23 -4.47 -78.08 16.90
C CYS A 23 -3.91 -77.42 15.64
N SER A 24 -4.57 -76.39 15.15
CA SER A 24 -3.91 -75.34 14.36
C SER A 24 -4.38 -74.00 14.91
N ASP A 25 -3.47 -73.41 15.67
CA ASP A 25 -3.25 -71.98 15.83
C ASP A 25 -4.48 -71.10 16.04
N THR A 26 -4.64 -70.68 17.29
CA THR A 26 -5.22 -69.38 17.61
C THR A 26 -4.40 -68.30 16.90
N GLU A 27 -4.79 -67.93 15.68
CA GLU A 27 -4.33 -66.68 15.05
C GLU A 27 -4.82 -65.52 15.93
N GLU A 28 -3.94 -65.00 16.79
CA GLU A 28 -4.15 -63.68 17.36
C GLU A 28 -4.29 -62.69 16.20
N PRO A 29 -5.27 -61.75 16.22
CA PRO A 29 -5.45 -60.83 15.12
C PRO A 29 -4.19 -59.95 14.94
N HIS A 30 -3.42 -60.22 13.88
CA HIS A 30 -2.21 -59.46 13.52
C HIS A 30 -2.52 -58.09 12.87
N THR A 31 -3.80 -57.73 12.75
CA THR A 31 -4.29 -56.46 12.19
C THR A 31 -4.86 -55.62 13.32
N TYR A 32 -4.15 -54.56 13.70
CA TYR A 32 -4.57 -53.65 14.77
C TYR A 32 -5.12 -52.34 14.19
N GLU A 33 -5.97 -51.68 14.98
CA GLU A 33 -6.51 -50.37 14.62
C GLU A 33 -5.39 -49.32 14.49
N PRO A 34 -5.39 -48.50 13.42
CA PRO A 34 -4.44 -47.40 13.27
C PRO A 34 -4.72 -46.29 14.30
N LEU A 35 -3.67 -45.63 14.78
CA LEU A 35 -3.80 -44.49 15.68
C LEU A 35 -3.79 -43.18 14.89
N LEU A 36 -4.80 -42.35 15.15
CA LEU A 36 -4.88 -40.99 14.60
C LEU A 36 -4.48 -39.99 15.67
N LYS A 37 -3.56 -39.09 15.34
CA LYS A 37 -3.18 -37.96 16.19
C LYS A 37 -3.33 -36.66 15.40
N VAL A 38 -4.18 -35.78 15.90
CA VAL A 38 -4.35 -34.41 15.39
C VAL A 38 -3.44 -33.46 16.15
N LEU A 39 -2.91 -32.44 15.46
CA LEU A 39 -2.10 -31.38 16.05
C LEU A 39 -2.89 -30.05 16.05
N PRO A 40 -2.53 -29.08 16.89
CA PRO A 40 -3.09 -27.73 16.79
C PRO A 40 -2.94 -27.16 15.38
N ALA A 41 -3.95 -26.40 14.92
CA ALA A 41 -3.84 -25.68 13.67
C ALA A 41 -2.70 -24.64 13.76
N THR A 42 -1.96 -24.47 12.66
CA THR A 42 -0.82 -23.55 12.59
C THR A 42 -0.95 -22.67 11.36
N GLY A 43 -0.25 -21.53 11.33
CA GLY A 43 -0.39 -20.57 10.21
C GLY A 43 -1.84 -20.09 10.03
N VAL A 44 -2.55 -19.91 11.15
CA VAL A 44 -3.92 -19.43 11.14
C VAL A 44 -3.89 -17.92 10.86
N THR A 45 -4.54 -17.51 9.78
CA THR A 45 -4.71 -16.12 9.38
C THR A 45 -6.21 -15.78 9.32
N ARG A 46 -6.57 -14.63 8.77
CA ARG A 46 -7.97 -14.26 8.48
C ARG A 46 -8.67 -15.20 7.48
N ALA A 47 -7.94 -15.89 6.62
CA ALA A 47 -8.52 -16.71 5.55
C ALA A 47 -7.84 -18.08 5.36
N GLU A 48 -6.79 -18.40 6.11
CA GLU A 48 -6.02 -19.63 5.94
C GLU A 48 -5.75 -20.31 7.27
N ALA A 49 -5.54 -21.63 7.21
CA ALA A 49 -5.01 -22.41 8.32
C ALA A 49 -4.32 -23.67 7.79
N THR A 50 -3.30 -24.16 8.50
CA THR A 50 -2.64 -25.43 8.19
C THR A 50 -3.00 -26.47 9.23
N LEU A 51 -3.64 -27.55 8.78
CA LEU A 51 -4.01 -28.71 9.58
C LEU A 51 -2.92 -29.78 9.44
N ARG A 52 -2.55 -30.41 10.55
CA ARG A 52 -1.54 -31.49 10.57
C ARG A 52 -2.01 -32.67 11.37
N GLY A 53 -2.00 -33.83 10.73
CA GLY A 53 -2.47 -35.09 11.29
C GLY A 53 -1.43 -36.19 11.09
N ILE A 54 -1.27 -37.07 12.07
CA ILE A 54 -0.34 -38.19 12.02
C ILE A 54 -1.14 -39.49 12.07
N VAL A 55 -0.79 -40.43 11.19
CA VAL A 55 -1.41 -41.76 11.11
C VAL A 55 -0.35 -42.80 11.42
N THR A 56 -0.54 -43.58 12.49
CA THR A 56 0.39 -44.64 12.88
C THR A 56 -0.29 -45.99 12.74
N LEU A 57 0.22 -46.85 11.85
CA LEU A 57 -0.22 -48.22 11.68
C LEU A 57 0.33 -49.11 12.80
N ARG A 58 -0.44 -50.14 13.19
CA ARG A 58 -0.02 -51.18 14.13
C ARG A 58 -0.22 -52.56 13.48
N GLY A 59 0.75 -53.45 13.63
CA GLY A 59 0.74 -54.77 13.00
C GLY A 59 0.77 -54.68 11.46
N ASN A 60 0.07 -55.60 10.80
CA ASN A 60 0.04 -55.71 9.32
C ASN A 60 -1.15 -54.97 8.67
N THR A 61 -1.64 -53.89 9.28
CA THR A 61 -2.76 -53.11 8.75
C THR A 61 -2.36 -52.32 7.51
N GLU A 62 -3.11 -52.46 6.42
CA GLU A 62 -2.90 -51.63 5.21
C GLU A 62 -3.17 -50.15 5.49
N MET A 63 -2.46 -49.26 4.78
CA MET A 63 -2.60 -47.82 4.96
C MET A 63 -4.00 -47.35 4.54
N PRO A 64 -4.83 -46.86 5.47
CA PRO A 64 -6.18 -46.44 5.12
C PRO A 64 -6.18 -45.06 4.45
N LEU A 65 -7.23 -44.77 3.69
CA LEU A 65 -7.52 -43.40 3.30
C LEU A 65 -7.93 -42.59 4.53
N VAL A 66 -7.43 -41.37 4.61
CA VAL A 66 -7.64 -40.48 5.74
C VAL A 66 -8.42 -39.27 5.27
N ALA A 67 -9.59 -39.08 5.86
CA ALA A 67 -10.43 -37.92 5.60
C ALA A 67 -10.23 -36.89 6.70
N PHE A 68 -9.89 -35.66 6.32
CA PHE A 68 -9.86 -34.49 7.17
C PHE A 68 -11.22 -33.82 7.07
N HIS A 69 -11.94 -33.77 8.17
CA HIS A 69 -13.22 -33.09 8.29
C HIS A 69 -13.01 -31.77 9.00
N TYR A 70 -13.52 -30.68 8.44
CA TYR A 70 -13.49 -29.37 9.08
C TYR A 70 -14.76 -28.59 8.78
N ALA A 71 -15.14 -27.72 9.70
CA ALA A 71 -16.26 -26.81 9.49
C ALA A 71 -16.10 -25.55 10.35
N GLN A 72 -16.72 -24.46 9.90
CA GLN A 72 -17.04 -23.34 10.79
C GLN A 72 -18.04 -23.84 11.85
N ALA A 73 -17.93 -23.35 13.09
CA ALA A 73 -18.87 -23.69 14.15
C ALA A 73 -20.31 -23.36 13.73
N GLY A 74 -21.18 -24.38 13.63
CA GLY A 74 -22.55 -24.25 13.12
C GLY A 74 -22.71 -24.23 11.60
N GLY A 75 -21.61 -24.34 10.84
CA GLY A 75 -21.59 -24.41 9.38
C GLY A 75 -21.63 -25.84 8.82
N THR A 76 -21.55 -25.94 7.50
CA THR A 76 -21.48 -27.22 6.78
C THR A 76 -20.08 -27.83 6.84
N GLU A 77 -20.01 -29.12 7.17
CA GLU A 77 -18.75 -29.87 7.21
C GLU A 77 -18.19 -30.09 5.79
N GLN A 78 -16.89 -29.86 5.65
CA GLN A 78 -16.11 -30.08 4.43
C GLN A 78 -15.12 -31.22 4.68
N THR A 79 -14.84 -32.01 3.63
CA THR A 79 -13.98 -33.20 3.73
C THR A 79 -12.86 -33.15 2.69
N LEU A 80 -11.62 -33.37 3.14
CA LEU A 80 -10.44 -33.55 2.28
C LEU A 80 -9.88 -34.96 2.46
N ILE A 81 -9.78 -35.73 1.38
CA ILE A 81 -9.26 -37.10 1.43
C ILE A 81 -7.78 -37.09 1.09
N MET A 82 -6.98 -37.72 1.94
CA MET A 82 -5.54 -37.84 1.81
C MET A 82 -5.08 -39.28 2.01
N LYS A 83 -3.90 -39.59 1.45
CA LYS A 83 -3.25 -40.90 1.59
C LYS A 83 -1.86 -40.70 2.18
N ALA A 84 -1.56 -41.38 3.29
CA ALA A 84 -0.23 -41.41 3.86
C ALA A 84 0.69 -42.35 3.06
N GLY A 85 1.98 -42.02 2.97
CA GLY A 85 2.98 -42.83 2.26
C GLY A 85 3.55 -43.95 3.13
N ALA A 86 3.69 -43.70 4.43
CA ALA A 86 4.23 -44.61 5.43
C ALA A 86 3.59 -44.40 6.82
N SER A 87 3.73 -45.40 7.68
CA SER A 87 3.29 -45.30 9.09
C SER A 87 4.10 -44.22 9.81
N GLY A 88 3.41 -43.33 10.51
CA GLY A 88 4.03 -42.18 11.20
C GLY A 88 4.14 -40.92 10.35
N ASP A 89 3.71 -40.95 9.08
CA ASP A 89 3.69 -39.77 8.22
C ASP A 89 2.79 -38.67 8.79
N THR A 90 3.25 -37.43 8.62
CA THR A 90 2.43 -36.24 8.89
C THR A 90 1.73 -35.81 7.62
N LEU A 91 0.42 -35.99 7.60
CA LEU A 91 -0.47 -35.45 6.58
C LEU A 91 -0.72 -33.97 6.85
N VAL A 92 -0.65 -33.15 5.80
CA VAL A 92 -0.78 -31.70 5.88
C VAL A 92 -1.87 -31.24 4.92
N ALA A 93 -2.86 -30.51 5.43
CA ALA A 93 -3.87 -29.84 4.62
C ALA A 93 -3.78 -28.33 4.84
N ARG A 94 -3.66 -27.57 3.75
CA ARG A 94 -3.78 -26.10 3.78
C ARG A 94 -5.22 -25.76 3.45
N LEU A 95 -5.86 -25.08 4.38
CA LEU A 95 -7.16 -24.48 4.19
C LEU A 95 -6.97 -23.06 3.67
N GLU A 96 -7.79 -22.67 2.71
CA GLU A 96 -7.83 -21.34 2.11
C GLU A 96 -9.30 -20.88 2.08
N GLN A 97 -9.52 -19.57 1.91
CA GLN A 97 -10.87 -18.97 1.83
C GLN A 97 -11.73 -19.22 3.07
N LEU A 98 -11.12 -19.29 4.25
CA LEU A 98 -11.86 -19.35 5.51
C LEU A 98 -12.57 -18.03 5.78
N THR A 99 -13.70 -18.11 6.48
CA THR A 99 -14.41 -16.95 7.03
C THR A 99 -13.54 -16.29 8.10
N HIS A 100 -13.32 -14.99 8.03
CA HIS A 100 -12.56 -14.23 9.01
C HIS A 100 -13.30 -14.13 10.35
N GLY A 101 -12.56 -13.99 11.46
CA GLY A 101 -13.11 -13.83 12.81
C GLY A 101 -14.05 -14.96 13.26
N ALA A 102 -13.87 -16.16 12.72
CA ALA A 102 -14.79 -17.28 12.91
C ALA A 102 -14.11 -18.46 13.60
N ASP A 103 -14.88 -19.15 14.45
CA ASP A 103 -14.46 -20.39 15.10
C ASP A 103 -14.60 -21.57 14.13
N TYR A 104 -13.56 -22.38 14.04
CA TYR A 104 -13.51 -23.61 13.27
C TYR A 104 -13.18 -24.80 14.17
N TYR A 105 -13.65 -25.97 13.75
CA TYR A 105 -13.21 -27.24 14.30
C TYR A 105 -12.79 -28.18 13.18
N TRP A 106 -11.91 -29.13 13.49
CA TRP A 106 -11.50 -30.17 12.58
C TRP A 106 -11.12 -31.47 13.30
N TYR A 107 -11.24 -32.59 12.59
CA TYR A 107 -10.84 -33.91 13.05
C TYR A 107 -10.56 -34.82 11.85
N MET A 108 -9.97 -35.99 12.09
CA MET A 108 -9.68 -36.98 11.07
C MET A 108 -10.54 -38.22 11.24
N THR A 109 -10.91 -38.85 10.14
CA THR A 109 -11.43 -40.22 10.15
C THR A 109 -10.67 -41.12 9.20
N THR A 110 -10.57 -42.40 9.53
CA THR A 110 -10.09 -43.44 8.61
C THR A 110 -11.03 -44.63 8.62
N ASP A 111 -11.12 -45.31 7.49
CA ASP A 111 -11.82 -46.58 7.37
C ASP A 111 -10.86 -47.62 6.79
N ASN A 112 -10.67 -48.73 7.50
CA ASN A 112 -9.82 -49.85 7.06
C ASN A 112 -10.66 -51.06 6.57
N GLY A 113 -11.94 -50.85 6.26
CA GLY A 113 -12.89 -51.87 5.82
C GLY A 113 -13.47 -52.72 6.95
N ARG A 114 -12.99 -52.57 8.19
CA ARG A 114 -13.49 -53.26 9.39
C ARG A 114 -14.04 -52.30 10.44
N VAL A 115 -13.32 -51.21 10.69
CA VAL A 115 -13.64 -50.22 11.71
C VAL A 115 -13.41 -48.83 11.14
N ARG A 116 -14.37 -47.93 11.42
CA ARG A 116 -14.21 -46.50 11.20
C ARG A 116 -13.72 -45.85 12.48
N LEU A 117 -12.58 -45.18 12.39
CA LEU A 117 -11.95 -44.48 13.51
C LEU A 117 -12.08 -42.98 13.32
N THR A 118 -12.19 -42.27 14.44
CA THR A 118 -12.30 -40.81 14.51
C THR A 118 -11.30 -40.30 15.54
N SER A 119 -10.53 -39.28 15.19
CA SER A 119 -9.60 -38.63 16.12
C SER A 119 -10.32 -37.71 17.11
N ASP A 120 -9.56 -37.16 18.06
CA ASP A 120 -10.01 -35.98 18.81
C ASP A 120 -10.33 -34.81 17.88
N THR A 121 -11.18 -33.90 18.35
CA THR A 121 -11.53 -32.66 17.65
C THR A 121 -10.65 -31.51 18.13
N VAL A 122 -10.01 -30.81 17.19
CA VAL A 122 -9.22 -29.61 17.46
C VAL A 122 -10.00 -28.39 17.00
N ARG A 123 -9.90 -27.29 17.76
CA ARG A 123 -10.54 -26.01 17.45
C ARG A 123 -9.50 -24.93 17.21
N PHE A 124 -9.82 -23.97 16.35
CA PHE A 124 -9.04 -22.76 16.10
C PHE A 124 -9.98 -21.63 15.67
N ALA A 125 -9.52 -20.38 15.79
CA ALA A 125 -10.28 -19.21 15.36
C ALA A 125 -9.45 -18.42 14.33
N THR A 126 -10.07 -18.01 13.23
CA THR A 126 -9.43 -17.12 12.25
C THR A 126 -9.36 -15.70 12.78
N GLU A 127 -8.38 -14.93 12.29
CA GLU A 127 -8.25 -13.53 12.68
C GLU A 127 -9.43 -12.70 12.14
N PRO A 128 -9.96 -11.71 12.89
CA PRO A 128 -11.01 -10.83 12.41
C PRO A 128 -10.47 -9.78 11.42
N ASN A 129 -11.36 -9.22 10.61
CA ASN A 129 -11.05 -8.01 9.86
C ASN A 129 -10.92 -6.82 10.82
N VAL A 130 -9.98 -5.93 10.51
CA VAL A 130 -9.64 -4.75 11.30
C VAL A 130 -9.63 -3.51 10.42
N ARG A 131 -9.58 -2.33 11.03
CA ARG A 131 -9.37 -1.08 10.28
C ARG A 131 -8.01 -1.11 9.56
N PRO A 132 -7.85 -0.39 8.43
CA PRO A 132 -6.57 -0.34 7.74
C PRO A 132 -5.47 0.26 8.63
N GLN A 133 -4.21 0.01 8.27
CA GLN A 133 -3.05 0.66 8.87
C GLN A 133 -2.37 1.50 7.79
N ALA A 134 -1.93 2.70 8.16
CA ALA A 134 -1.27 3.63 7.25
C ALA A 134 0.03 4.16 7.86
N ALA A 135 1.03 4.34 7.01
CA ALA A 135 2.26 5.02 7.37
C ALA A 135 2.03 6.53 7.52
N PRO A 136 2.91 7.25 8.24
CA PRO A 136 2.87 8.71 8.28
C PRO A 136 2.90 9.34 6.87
N LEU A 137 2.24 10.49 6.72
CA LEU A 137 2.28 11.25 5.47
C LEU A 137 3.72 11.66 5.12
N GLN A 138 4.09 11.52 3.85
CA GLN A 138 5.38 11.97 3.34
C GLN A 138 5.21 13.25 2.52
N LEU A 139 5.91 14.33 2.86
CA LEU A 139 5.98 15.51 2.00
C LEU A 139 6.91 15.23 0.83
N LEU A 140 6.36 15.10 -0.38
CA LEU A 140 7.12 14.77 -1.60
C LEU A 140 7.60 16.03 -2.31
N SER A 141 6.75 17.05 -2.36
CA SER A 141 7.06 18.36 -2.91
C SER A 141 6.16 19.39 -2.24
N ALA A 142 6.64 20.62 -2.13
CA ALA A 142 5.87 21.71 -1.54
C ALA A 142 6.11 22.97 -2.35
N GLY A 143 5.02 23.56 -2.85
CA GLY A 143 5.00 24.87 -3.44
C GLY A 143 4.50 25.91 -2.44
N PRO A 144 4.39 27.17 -2.88
CA PRO A 144 4.00 28.27 -2.01
C PRO A 144 2.55 28.22 -1.54
N ILE A 145 1.64 27.69 -2.36
CA ILE A 145 0.22 27.51 -2.04
C ILE A 145 -0.30 26.12 -2.43
N SER A 146 0.61 25.16 -2.56
CA SER A 146 0.30 23.78 -2.88
C SER A 146 1.35 22.84 -2.29
N MET A 147 1.03 21.55 -2.25
CA MET A 147 1.99 20.50 -1.94
C MET A 147 1.55 19.16 -2.53
N ILE A 148 2.50 18.26 -2.65
CA ILE A 148 2.27 16.86 -2.98
C ILE A 148 2.64 16.03 -1.76
N LEU A 149 1.68 15.27 -1.25
CA LEU A 149 1.89 14.31 -0.16
C LEU A 149 1.81 12.88 -0.68
N GLY A 150 2.69 12.01 -0.19
CA GLY A 150 2.57 10.57 -0.31
C GLY A 150 1.80 9.99 0.87
N ILE A 151 0.85 9.10 0.60
CA ILE A 151 0.18 8.27 1.61
C ILE A 151 0.35 6.79 1.23
N GLN A 152 0.69 5.96 2.22
CA GLN A 152 0.82 4.52 2.05
C GLN A 152 0.03 3.76 3.12
N VAL A 153 -0.77 2.79 2.68
CA VAL A 153 -1.48 1.81 3.49
C VAL A 153 -0.59 0.57 3.62
N THR A 154 -0.21 0.22 4.85
CA THR A 154 0.69 -0.89 5.16
C THR A 154 -0.04 -2.22 5.35
N ASP A 155 -1.31 -2.18 5.76
CA ASP A 155 -2.22 -3.33 5.78
C ASP A 155 -3.65 -2.81 5.56
N THR A 156 -4.42 -3.44 4.68
CA THR A 156 -5.82 -3.04 4.43
C THR A 156 -6.78 -3.54 5.50
N GLY A 157 -6.30 -4.38 6.44
CA GLY A 157 -7.08 -4.93 7.53
C GLY A 157 -8.04 -6.06 7.10
N GLY A 158 -7.86 -6.60 5.89
CA GLY A 158 -8.60 -7.79 5.41
C GLY A 158 -9.76 -7.48 4.47
N GLU A 159 -10.01 -6.19 4.23
CA GLU A 159 -11.06 -5.69 3.35
C GLU A 159 -10.45 -4.74 2.31
N PRO A 160 -11.07 -4.57 1.14
CA PRO A 160 -10.69 -3.51 0.21
C PRO A 160 -10.91 -2.14 0.84
N LEU A 161 -10.10 -1.16 0.43
CA LEU A 161 -10.27 0.21 0.87
C LEU A 161 -11.59 0.77 0.32
N THR A 162 -12.30 1.52 1.16
CA THR A 162 -13.50 2.29 0.82
C THR A 162 -13.19 3.78 0.66
N ALA A 163 -12.11 4.27 1.29
CA ALA A 163 -11.60 5.62 1.09
C ALA A 163 -10.11 5.71 1.45
N LEU A 164 -9.40 6.64 0.80
CA LEU A 164 -8.01 6.98 1.08
C LEU A 164 -7.81 8.47 0.77
N GLY A 165 -7.12 9.21 1.61
CA GLY A 165 -6.89 10.63 1.36
C GLY A 165 -6.20 11.36 2.50
N CYS A 166 -6.32 12.68 2.47
CA CYS A 166 -5.77 13.58 3.49
C CYS A 166 -6.83 14.61 3.90
N HIS A 167 -6.90 14.87 5.20
CA HIS A 167 -7.56 16.04 5.75
C HIS A 167 -6.62 17.24 5.73
N VAL A 168 -7.14 18.41 5.41
CA VAL A 168 -6.39 19.67 5.33
C VAL A 168 -7.15 20.71 6.14
N ARG A 169 -6.56 21.12 7.27
CA ARG A 169 -7.12 22.14 8.17
C ARG A 169 -6.27 23.40 8.11
N GLU A 170 -6.88 24.53 7.74
CA GLU A 170 -6.23 25.84 7.92
C GLU A 170 -6.40 26.28 9.38
N LEU A 171 -5.30 26.57 10.08
CA LEU A 171 -5.34 26.95 11.49
C LEU A 171 -5.94 28.33 11.73
N GLY A 172 -5.72 29.28 10.81
CA GLY A 172 -6.20 30.65 10.97
C GLY A 172 -7.73 30.77 10.89
N THR A 173 -8.35 30.02 9.97
CA THR A 173 -9.81 30.06 9.74
C THR A 173 -10.54 28.88 10.38
N GLY A 174 -9.85 27.79 10.71
CA GLY A 174 -10.46 26.52 11.12
C GLY A 174 -11.09 25.74 9.97
N THR A 175 -10.93 26.20 8.72
CA THR A 175 -11.53 25.56 7.54
C THR A 175 -10.92 24.18 7.34
N LEU A 176 -11.78 23.16 7.26
CA LEU A 176 -11.39 21.77 7.04
C LEU A 176 -11.94 21.28 5.71
N ARG A 177 -11.08 20.66 4.89
CA ARG A 177 -11.48 19.94 3.66
C ARG A 177 -10.75 18.60 3.54
N LYS A 178 -11.28 17.71 2.71
CA LYS A 178 -10.64 16.44 2.34
C LYS A 178 -10.07 16.52 0.93
N VAL A 179 -8.95 15.86 0.71
CA VAL A 179 -8.36 15.57 -0.60
C VAL A 179 -8.32 14.05 -0.73
N GLU A 180 -9.10 13.49 -1.65
CA GLU A 180 -9.26 12.04 -1.80
C GLU A 180 -8.37 11.49 -2.91
N ALA A 181 -7.82 10.30 -2.72
CA ALA A 181 -7.15 9.54 -3.76
C ALA A 181 -8.18 8.75 -4.59
N ASP A 182 -7.90 8.56 -5.87
CA ASP A 182 -8.62 7.57 -6.68
C ASP A 182 -8.13 6.17 -6.30
N ILE A 183 -8.98 5.43 -5.58
CA ILE A 183 -8.68 4.07 -5.11
C ILE A 183 -9.05 2.98 -6.13
N THR A 184 -9.41 3.35 -7.36
CA THR A 184 -9.73 2.38 -8.42
C THR A 184 -8.57 1.41 -8.64
N GLY A 185 -8.87 0.11 -8.62
CA GLY A 185 -7.86 -0.94 -8.78
C GLY A 185 -7.21 -1.42 -7.48
N GLY A 186 -7.65 -0.95 -6.31
CA GLY A 186 -7.21 -1.47 -5.02
C GLY A 186 -5.78 -1.06 -4.63
N ILE A 187 -5.39 0.17 -5.00
CA ILE A 187 -4.08 0.72 -4.67
C ILE A 187 -3.89 0.84 -3.16
N THR A 188 -2.66 0.68 -2.69
CA THR A 188 -2.26 0.91 -1.30
C THR A 188 -1.33 2.11 -1.14
N GLU A 189 -1.04 2.83 -2.22
CA GLU A 189 -0.21 4.03 -2.22
C GLU A 189 -0.82 5.08 -3.16
N ALA A 190 -0.80 6.36 -2.74
CA ALA A 190 -1.27 7.46 -3.56
C ALA A 190 -0.44 8.73 -3.34
N GLN A 191 -0.35 9.54 -4.40
CA GLN A 191 0.14 10.91 -4.33
C GLN A 191 -1.05 11.87 -4.33
N LEU A 192 -1.13 12.70 -3.29
CA LEU A 192 -2.20 13.65 -3.06
C LEU A 192 -1.70 15.05 -3.41
N HIS A 193 -2.25 15.63 -4.46
CA HIS A 193 -1.98 17.02 -4.80
C HIS A 193 -2.95 17.93 -4.04
N ILE A 194 -2.40 18.72 -3.12
CA ILE A 194 -3.14 19.70 -2.33
C ILE A 194 -2.86 21.07 -2.92
N SER A 195 -3.86 21.68 -3.55
CA SER A 195 -3.73 22.96 -4.25
C SER A 195 -4.62 24.04 -3.63
N ALA A 196 -4.42 25.30 -4.03
CA ALA A 196 -5.22 26.45 -3.56
C ALA A 196 -5.20 26.64 -2.03
N LEU A 197 -4.02 26.51 -1.42
CA LEU A 197 -3.78 26.97 -0.07
C LEU A 197 -3.76 28.51 -0.03
N GLN A 198 -4.05 29.09 1.11
CA GLN A 198 -3.95 30.53 1.31
C GLN A 198 -2.48 30.90 1.55
N PRO A 199 -1.96 31.99 0.97
CA PRO A 199 -0.63 32.50 1.29
C PRO A 199 -0.51 32.92 2.76
N ASN A 200 0.68 32.78 3.35
CA ASN A 200 0.96 33.14 4.76
C ASN A 200 0.02 32.48 5.79
N SER A 201 -0.43 31.26 5.51
CA SER A 201 -1.31 30.48 6.38
C SER A 201 -0.62 29.20 6.84
N THR A 202 -0.93 28.79 8.06
CA THR A 202 -0.47 27.51 8.61
C THR A 202 -1.57 26.47 8.52
N TYR A 203 -1.18 25.27 8.10
CA TYR A 203 -2.04 24.11 7.89
C TYR A 203 -1.61 22.94 8.76
N GLU A 204 -2.60 22.19 9.21
CA GLU A 204 -2.43 20.84 9.76
C GLU A 204 -3.02 19.82 8.81
N LEU A 205 -2.28 18.75 8.56
CA LEU A 205 -2.63 17.72 7.61
C LEU A 205 -2.48 16.35 8.24
N TRP A 206 -3.47 15.47 8.04
CA TRP A 206 -3.40 14.08 8.46
C TRP A 206 -4.07 13.17 7.44
N GLY A 207 -3.42 12.05 7.14
CA GLY A 207 -3.91 11.04 6.22
C GLY A 207 -5.05 10.25 6.84
N TYR A 208 -5.89 9.66 6.00
CA TYR A 208 -6.89 8.69 6.40
C TYR A 208 -6.97 7.55 5.40
N ALA A 209 -7.24 6.34 5.92
CA ALA A 209 -7.56 5.17 5.14
C ALA A 209 -8.73 4.45 5.80
N ALA A 210 -9.74 4.07 5.02
CA ALA A 210 -10.95 3.43 5.51
C ALA A 210 -11.26 2.15 4.74
N ASN A 211 -11.85 1.18 5.43
CA ASN A 211 -12.51 0.02 4.85
C ASN A 211 -13.90 -0.14 5.49
N THR A 212 -14.57 -1.27 5.26
CA THR A 212 -15.89 -1.57 5.84
C THR A 212 -15.89 -1.72 7.37
N THR A 213 -14.72 -1.97 7.97
CA THR A 213 -14.53 -2.06 9.43
C THR A 213 -14.31 -0.68 10.07
N GLY A 214 -13.89 0.33 9.31
CA GLY A 214 -13.80 1.73 9.74
C GLY A 214 -12.58 2.47 9.21
N GLU A 215 -12.35 3.68 9.75
CA GLU A 215 -11.30 4.61 9.34
C GLU A 215 -10.13 4.65 10.34
N THR A 216 -8.92 4.69 9.82
CA THR A 216 -7.67 4.96 10.54
C THR A 216 -7.11 6.31 10.08
N LEU A 217 -6.57 7.08 11.02
CA LEU A 217 -5.92 8.37 10.77
C LEU A 217 -4.42 8.24 11.02
N THR A 218 -3.61 8.97 10.24
CA THR A 218 -2.18 9.13 10.52
C THR A 218 -1.94 10.20 11.57
N ASP A 219 -0.69 10.30 12.03
CA ASP A 219 -0.24 11.48 12.77
C ASP A 219 -0.38 12.76 11.93
N THR A 220 -0.50 13.89 12.61
CA THR A 220 -0.65 15.22 11.98
C THR A 220 0.72 15.81 11.64
N ILE A 221 0.86 16.32 10.42
CA ILE A 221 1.97 17.18 9.99
C ILE A 221 1.51 18.64 9.92
N THR A 222 2.44 19.57 10.12
CA THR A 222 2.18 21.01 10.01
C THR A 222 2.97 21.60 8.85
N TYR A 223 2.33 22.48 8.08
CA TYR A 223 2.97 23.19 6.96
C TYR A 223 2.53 24.65 6.92
N SER A 224 3.45 25.57 6.66
CA SER A 224 3.14 27.00 6.50
C SER A 224 3.45 27.45 5.08
N THR A 225 2.48 28.07 4.43
CA THR A 225 2.64 28.71 3.12
C THR A 225 3.37 30.04 3.26
N SER A 226 4.07 30.46 2.21
CA SER A 226 4.80 31.72 2.15
C SER A 226 4.04 32.79 1.39
N ASN A 227 4.57 34.02 1.41
CA ASN A 227 3.97 35.15 0.71
C ASN A 227 4.07 34.95 -0.81
N THR A 228 2.91 34.81 -1.47
CA THR A 228 2.82 34.36 -2.87
C THR A 228 2.08 35.39 -3.73
N PHE A 229 2.65 35.72 -4.90
CA PHE A 229 2.00 36.47 -5.96
C PHE A 229 1.18 35.53 -6.85
N VAL A 230 -0.15 35.61 -6.73
CA VAL A 230 -1.08 34.84 -7.57
C VAL A 230 -1.41 35.63 -8.84
N LEU A 231 -0.99 35.10 -9.98
CA LEU A 231 -1.25 35.64 -11.31
C LEU A 231 -2.42 34.86 -11.93
N ASN A 232 -3.47 35.56 -12.32
CA ASN A 232 -4.69 34.99 -12.91
C ASN A 232 -4.67 35.06 -14.44
N ARG A 233 -3.78 35.87 -15.03
CA ARG A 233 -3.66 36.03 -16.48
C ARG A 233 -2.23 36.38 -16.91
N PRO A 234 -1.87 36.11 -18.17
CA PRO A 234 -0.60 36.51 -18.76
C PRO A 234 -0.38 38.02 -18.68
N GLY A 235 0.86 38.45 -18.43
CA GLY A 235 1.29 39.85 -18.36
C GLY A 235 0.88 40.58 -17.08
N GLN A 236 0.19 39.92 -16.16
CA GLN A 236 -0.33 40.55 -14.94
C GLN A 236 0.79 41.00 -14.00
N LEU A 237 1.89 40.26 -13.88
CA LEU A 237 2.99 40.64 -13.00
C LEU A 237 3.62 41.96 -13.47
N ALA A 238 3.87 42.09 -14.77
CA ALA A 238 4.39 43.32 -15.35
C ALA A 238 3.45 44.52 -15.11
N GLU A 239 2.14 44.32 -15.25
CA GLU A 239 1.14 45.34 -14.97
C GLU A 239 1.02 45.72 -13.49
N LEU A 240 1.20 44.75 -12.57
CA LEU A 240 1.14 45.00 -11.13
C LEU A 240 2.37 45.78 -10.67
N MET A 241 3.54 45.45 -11.20
CA MET A 241 4.79 46.06 -10.75
C MET A 241 5.00 47.46 -11.32
N LYS A 242 4.50 47.81 -12.52
CA LYS A 242 4.58 49.17 -13.14
C LYS A 242 5.94 49.88 -13.02
N GLY A 243 7.05 49.14 -13.09
CA GLY A 243 8.41 49.72 -12.94
C GLY A 243 8.82 50.02 -11.49
N THR A 244 8.05 49.57 -10.51
CA THR A 244 8.43 49.56 -9.10
C THR A 244 9.44 48.45 -8.86
N VAL A 245 10.44 48.75 -8.04
CA VAL A 245 11.49 47.81 -7.69
C VAL A 245 10.99 46.87 -6.60
N CYS A 246 11.18 45.56 -6.76
CA CYS A 246 10.86 44.59 -5.70
C CYS A 246 11.73 44.84 -4.47
N GLU A 247 11.08 45.07 -3.33
CA GLU A 247 11.75 45.35 -2.05
C GLU A 247 12.06 44.09 -1.24
N THR A 248 11.40 42.98 -1.56
CA THR A 248 11.49 41.70 -0.85
C THR A 248 12.58 40.82 -1.45
N GLU A 249 13.27 40.06 -0.60
CA GLU A 249 14.37 39.18 -1.00
C GLU A 249 13.91 37.77 -1.36
N GLU A 250 12.74 37.35 -0.88
CA GLU A 250 12.13 36.05 -1.17
C GLU A 250 10.67 36.20 -1.55
N LEU A 251 10.29 35.65 -2.70
CA LEU A 251 8.92 35.63 -3.18
C LEU A 251 8.58 34.30 -3.84
N ALA A 252 7.31 33.96 -3.71
CA ALA A 252 6.68 32.88 -4.41
C ALA A 252 5.73 33.40 -5.48
N PHE A 253 5.56 32.65 -6.57
CA PHE A 253 4.67 32.98 -7.67
C PHE A 253 3.81 31.78 -8.03
N SER A 254 2.57 32.04 -8.42
CA SER A 254 1.68 31.04 -9.01
C SER A 254 0.91 31.62 -10.20
N GLY A 255 0.58 30.78 -11.17
CA GLY A 255 -0.17 31.16 -12.38
C GLY A 255 0.68 31.35 -13.65
N PRO A 256 0.05 31.80 -14.75
CA PRO A 256 0.72 31.88 -16.04
C PRO A 256 1.77 33.01 -16.06
N LEU A 257 2.96 32.69 -16.57
CA LEU A 257 4.04 33.63 -16.85
C LEU A 257 4.27 33.71 -18.36
N ASN A 258 4.04 34.87 -18.93
CA ASN A 258 4.41 35.15 -20.33
C ASN A 258 5.72 35.95 -20.41
N GLY A 259 6.15 36.32 -21.61
CA GLY A 259 7.42 37.03 -21.79
C GLY A 259 7.51 38.38 -21.07
N ASP A 260 6.40 39.09 -20.90
CA ASP A 260 6.36 40.34 -20.13
C ASP A 260 6.52 40.10 -18.63
N ASP A 261 5.90 39.05 -18.10
CA ASP A 261 6.07 38.66 -16.69
C ASP A 261 7.49 38.18 -16.41
N LEU A 262 8.07 37.39 -17.30
CA LEU A 262 9.46 36.93 -17.19
C LEU A 262 10.46 38.09 -17.26
N ARG A 263 10.22 39.08 -18.14
CA ARG A 263 10.98 40.33 -18.17
C ARG A 263 10.91 41.08 -16.83
N CYS A 264 9.70 41.16 -16.27
CA CYS A 264 9.48 41.79 -14.97
C CYS A 264 10.20 41.02 -13.85
N LEU A 265 10.13 39.68 -13.86
CA LEU A 265 10.78 38.82 -12.87
C LEU A 265 12.31 39.00 -12.91
N ARG A 266 12.92 39.02 -14.11
CA ARG A 266 14.34 39.35 -14.28
C ARG A 266 14.68 40.70 -13.65
N ALA A 267 13.86 41.72 -13.90
CA ALA A 267 14.07 43.04 -13.33
C ALA A 267 13.92 43.05 -11.79
N MET A 268 13.04 42.22 -11.23
CA MET A 268 12.94 42.03 -9.77
C MET A 268 14.17 41.33 -9.19
N MET A 269 14.80 40.42 -9.96
CA MET A 269 16.01 39.69 -9.61
C MET A 269 17.31 40.47 -9.88
N GLY A 270 17.23 41.69 -10.40
CA GLY A 270 18.37 42.60 -10.50
C GLY A 270 18.86 42.91 -11.92
N ARG A 271 18.22 42.42 -12.99
CA ARG A 271 18.57 42.78 -14.37
C ARG A 271 17.39 43.03 -15.29
N ASP A 272 17.46 44.05 -16.13
CA ASP A 272 16.45 44.31 -17.16
C ASP A 272 16.69 43.46 -18.43
N SER A 273 15.84 43.66 -19.44
CA SER A 273 15.92 42.94 -20.72
C SER A 273 17.14 43.29 -21.56
N ASP A 274 17.82 44.40 -21.26
CA ASP A 274 19.05 44.85 -21.94
C ASP A 274 20.31 44.38 -21.18
N GLY A 275 20.13 43.69 -20.05
CA GLY A 275 21.19 43.20 -19.18
C GLY A 275 21.75 44.24 -18.21
N ASN A 276 21.15 45.43 -18.11
CA ASN A 276 21.58 46.43 -17.13
C ASN A 276 21.11 46.04 -15.73
N SER A 277 21.90 46.41 -14.73
CA SER A 277 21.51 46.21 -13.33
C SER A 277 20.29 47.05 -12.98
N THR A 278 19.31 46.44 -12.32
CA THR A 278 18.15 47.12 -11.75
C THR A 278 18.32 47.27 -10.24
N GLY A 279 17.41 48.00 -9.59
CA GLY A 279 17.35 48.05 -8.13
C GLY A 279 16.83 46.77 -7.46
N GLY A 280 16.47 45.75 -8.24
CA GLY A 280 15.81 44.53 -7.76
C GLY A 280 16.56 43.85 -6.62
N ARG A 281 15.79 43.43 -5.60
CA ARG A 281 16.31 42.72 -4.42
C ARG A 281 15.86 41.27 -4.31
N LEU A 282 15.09 40.74 -5.27
CA LEU A 282 14.63 39.36 -5.21
C LEU A 282 15.81 38.40 -5.42
N MET A 283 16.19 37.67 -4.38
CA MET A 283 17.31 36.72 -4.39
C MET A 283 16.82 35.26 -4.35
N ARG A 284 15.59 35.02 -3.90
CA ARG A 284 15.00 33.69 -3.73
C ARG A 284 13.62 33.67 -4.38
N ALA A 285 13.45 32.84 -5.42
CA ALA A 285 12.18 32.77 -6.14
C ALA A 285 11.63 31.35 -6.22
N ASP A 286 10.42 31.15 -5.68
CA ASP A 286 9.68 29.91 -5.88
C ASP A 286 8.71 30.07 -7.06
N LEU A 287 9.02 29.43 -8.18
CA LEU A 287 8.20 29.42 -9.40
C LEU A 287 7.47 28.10 -9.60
N THR A 288 7.47 27.21 -8.59
CA THR A 288 6.95 25.83 -8.70
C THR A 288 5.54 25.78 -9.28
N GLU A 289 4.69 26.74 -8.91
CA GLU A 289 3.27 26.80 -9.30
C GLU A 289 2.98 27.74 -10.46
N THR A 290 4.00 28.08 -11.23
CA THR A 290 3.84 28.90 -12.43
C THR A 290 3.80 28.06 -13.68
N ASP A 291 3.20 28.59 -14.74
CA ASP A 291 3.21 27.98 -16.08
C ASP A 291 3.82 28.97 -17.07
N ILE A 292 4.98 28.65 -17.63
CA ILE A 292 5.56 29.47 -18.71
C ILE A 292 4.74 29.22 -19.98
N ILE A 293 4.22 30.29 -20.57
CA ILE A 293 3.38 30.25 -21.77
C ILE A 293 3.94 31.14 -22.89
N ALA A 294 3.71 30.74 -24.14
CA ALA A 294 4.17 31.42 -25.35
C ALA A 294 3.29 32.62 -25.70
N ASP A 295 3.41 33.68 -24.91
CA ASP A 295 2.70 34.95 -25.07
C ASP A 295 3.59 36.12 -24.60
N GLY A 296 3.15 37.36 -24.84
CA GLY A 296 3.85 38.57 -24.43
C GLY A 296 5.05 38.93 -25.31
N THR A 297 5.89 39.84 -24.81
CA THR A 297 7.08 40.33 -25.53
C THR A 297 8.36 39.53 -25.18
N THR A 298 9.52 40.04 -25.58
CA THR A 298 10.82 39.45 -25.25
C THR A 298 11.16 39.63 -23.77
N TYR A 299 11.72 38.60 -23.11
CA TYR A 299 12.16 38.69 -21.72
C TYR A 299 13.63 39.09 -21.55
N ASP A 300 14.50 38.76 -22.52
CA ASP A 300 15.91 39.15 -22.56
C ASP A 300 16.34 39.34 -24.01
N ASN A 301 16.66 40.56 -24.42
CA ASN A 301 17.02 40.91 -25.79
C ASN A 301 16.01 40.39 -26.84
N ASN A 302 16.33 39.31 -27.55
CA ASN A 302 15.52 38.68 -28.59
C ASN A 302 14.86 37.36 -28.15
N HIS A 303 14.99 36.97 -26.88
CA HIS A 303 14.42 35.73 -26.36
C HIS A 303 12.96 35.91 -25.94
N ILE A 304 12.10 34.99 -26.37
CA ILE A 304 10.65 34.99 -26.12
C ILE A 304 10.23 33.77 -25.30
N ALA A 305 9.12 33.88 -24.57
CA ALA A 305 8.57 32.77 -23.80
C ALA A 305 8.08 31.64 -24.70
N ARG A 306 8.25 30.39 -24.25
CA ARG A 306 7.78 29.18 -24.92
C ARG A 306 7.11 28.28 -23.90
N ASN A 307 6.00 27.64 -24.28
CA ASN A 307 5.23 26.79 -23.39
C ASN A 307 6.12 25.76 -22.67
N GLY A 308 6.05 25.73 -21.33
CA GLY A 308 6.76 24.76 -20.50
C GLY A 308 8.29 24.77 -20.66
N THR A 309 8.87 25.89 -21.08
CA THR A 309 10.32 26.00 -21.36
C THR A 309 10.96 27.07 -20.50
N VAL A 310 11.96 26.68 -19.71
CA VAL A 310 12.91 27.61 -19.09
C VAL A 310 13.91 28.00 -20.17
N GLY A 311 13.64 29.12 -20.82
CA GLY A 311 14.31 29.51 -22.07
C GLY A 311 15.73 30.02 -21.88
N THR A 312 16.44 30.07 -23.01
CA THR A 312 17.81 30.55 -23.13
C THR A 312 17.93 31.93 -22.48
N ARG A 313 18.94 32.08 -21.61
CA ARG A 313 19.23 33.33 -20.88
C ARG A 313 18.13 33.85 -19.95
N LEU A 314 17.08 33.09 -19.67
CA LEU A 314 15.99 33.54 -18.79
C LEU A 314 16.49 34.00 -17.42
N PHE A 315 17.47 33.32 -16.83
CA PHE A 315 18.12 33.73 -15.59
C PHE A 315 19.53 34.27 -15.79
N ALA A 316 19.99 34.47 -17.03
CA ALA A 316 21.39 34.82 -17.28
C ALA A 316 21.80 36.16 -16.66
N GLY A 317 22.98 36.16 -16.05
CA GLY A 317 23.61 37.28 -15.37
C GLY A 317 22.99 37.66 -14.03
N LEU A 318 22.03 36.91 -13.49
CA LEU A 318 21.37 37.27 -12.24
C LEU A 318 22.29 37.00 -11.03
N ASP A 319 23.29 37.86 -10.83
CA ASP A 319 24.37 37.71 -9.83
C ASP A 319 23.88 37.65 -8.38
N ARG A 320 22.66 38.14 -8.12
CA ARG A 320 22.04 38.16 -6.79
C ARG A 320 21.09 37.00 -6.54
N LEU A 321 20.71 36.24 -7.58
CA LEU A 321 19.82 35.10 -7.43
C LEU A 321 20.58 34.02 -6.66
N GLU A 322 20.18 33.73 -5.43
CA GLU A 322 20.78 32.70 -4.58
C GLU A 322 20.05 31.36 -4.71
N TRP A 323 18.75 31.39 -4.96
CA TRP A 323 17.89 30.21 -4.96
C TRP A 323 16.72 30.35 -5.92
N VAL A 324 16.45 29.29 -6.69
CA VAL A 324 15.26 29.25 -7.55
C VAL A 324 14.66 27.84 -7.62
N ARG A 325 13.33 27.75 -7.45
CA ARG A 325 12.56 26.58 -7.85
C ARG A 325 11.91 26.84 -9.18
N LEU A 326 12.14 25.94 -10.13
CA LEU A 326 11.59 26.08 -11.48
C LEU A 326 10.13 25.60 -11.53
N PRO A 327 9.37 26.04 -12.55
CA PRO A 327 7.99 25.59 -12.76
C PRO A 327 7.88 24.06 -12.75
N ALA A 328 6.95 23.50 -11.96
CA ALA A 328 6.70 22.07 -11.92
C ALA A 328 6.21 21.50 -13.26
N SER A 329 5.73 22.37 -14.17
CA SER A 329 5.31 22.04 -15.54
C SER A 329 6.43 22.19 -16.57
N ALA A 330 7.61 22.68 -16.20
CA ALA A 330 8.71 22.86 -17.16
C ALA A 330 9.23 21.50 -17.64
N THR A 331 9.26 21.32 -18.96
CA THR A 331 9.70 20.09 -19.62
C THR A 331 11.08 20.21 -20.27
N ILE A 332 11.49 21.45 -20.57
CA ILE A 332 12.75 21.79 -21.23
C ILE A 332 13.41 22.93 -20.46
N ILE A 333 14.69 22.74 -20.14
CA ILE A 333 15.59 23.81 -19.70
C ILE A 333 16.62 23.99 -20.82
N GLU A 334 16.63 25.15 -21.47
CA GLU A 334 17.51 25.42 -22.61
C GLU A 334 18.96 25.68 -22.18
N GLU A 335 19.88 25.61 -23.16
CA GLU A 335 21.29 25.97 -22.94
C GLU A 335 21.39 27.44 -22.48
N ASN A 336 22.33 27.73 -21.58
CA ASN A 336 22.60 29.06 -21.05
C ASN A 336 21.40 29.71 -20.32
N ALA A 337 20.38 28.95 -19.91
CA ALA A 337 19.28 29.44 -19.09
C ALA A 337 19.77 30.13 -17.80
N PHE A 338 20.88 29.65 -17.22
CA PHE A 338 21.51 30.18 -15.99
C PHE A 338 22.94 30.70 -16.25
N GLU A 339 23.24 31.16 -17.46
CA GLU A 339 24.58 31.67 -17.79
C GLU A 339 24.99 32.81 -16.84
N ASP A 340 26.18 32.72 -16.27
CA ASP A 340 26.78 33.73 -15.37
C ASP A 340 25.92 34.08 -14.15
N CYS A 341 25.16 33.11 -13.60
CA CYS A 341 24.48 33.26 -12.31
C CYS A 341 25.45 33.05 -11.13
N GLY A 342 26.39 33.99 -10.92
CA GLY A 342 27.47 33.83 -9.94
C GLY A 342 27.03 33.63 -8.48
N GLY A 343 25.87 34.17 -8.10
CA GLY A 343 25.32 34.05 -6.73
C GLY A 343 24.47 32.81 -6.47
N LEU A 344 24.15 32.02 -7.50
CA LEU A 344 23.18 30.92 -7.42
C LEU A 344 23.77 29.74 -6.67
N ARG A 345 23.21 29.44 -5.50
CA ARG A 345 23.67 28.37 -4.60
C ARG A 345 22.89 27.07 -4.76
N GLU A 346 21.59 27.17 -5.07
CA GLU A 346 20.71 26.01 -5.20
C GLU A 346 19.65 26.25 -6.29
N ILE A 347 19.40 25.20 -7.08
CA ILE A 347 18.36 25.16 -8.11
C ILE A 347 17.56 23.88 -7.92
N VAL A 348 16.24 23.99 -7.81
CA VAL A 348 15.37 22.81 -7.82
C VAL A 348 14.85 22.58 -9.24
N ILE A 349 15.35 21.51 -9.86
CA ILE A 349 14.93 21.05 -11.19
C ILE A 349 13.64 20.22 -11.04
N PRO A 350 12.60 20.47 -11.84
CA PRO A 350 11.31 19.78 -11.70
C PRO A 350 11.41 18.36 -12.28
N ALA A 351 10.68 17.42 -11.70
CA ALA A 351 10.68 16.02 -12.14
C ALA A 351 10.16 15.82 -13.58
N SER A 352 9.41 16.79 -14.11
CA SER A 352 8.92 16.84 -15.49
C SER A 352 10.00 17.19 -16.53
N ALA A 353 11.17 17.67 -16.10
CA ALA A 353 12.22 18.10 -17.01
C ALA A 353 12.78 16.90 -17.79
N SER A 354 12.47 16.84 -19.08
CA SER A 354 12.92 15.80 -20.01
C SER A 354 14.25 16.14 -20.70
N SER A 355 14.61 17.44 -20.73
CA SER A 355 15.84 17.93 -21.33
C SER A 355 16.40 19.07 -20.49
N VAL A 356 17.69 18.99 -20.16
CA VAL A 356 18.41 20.00 -19.38
C VAL A 356 19.67 20.43 -20.12
N GLY A 357 19.67 21.67 -20.59
CA GLY A 357 20.79 22.32 -21.26
C GLY A 357 21.91 22.70 -20.29
N GLN A 358 23.13 22.78 -20.81
CA GLN A 358 24.28 23.21 -20.02
C GLN A 358 24.22 24.73 -19.78
N SER A 359 24.66 25.18 -18.61
CA SER A 359 24.89 26.59 -18.29
C SER A 359 26.28 26.72 -17.67
N ARG A 360 26.92 27.88 -17.86
CA ARG A 360 28.27 28.18 -17.34
C ARG A 360 28.19 29.39 -16.42
N GLY A 361 29.20 29.58 -15.56
CA GLY A 361 29.31 30.79 -14.73
C GLY A 361 28.52 30.77 -13.41
N CYS A 362 27.84 29.67 -13.07
CA CYS A 362 27.25 29.45 -11.74
C CYS A 362 28.32 29.06 -10.72
N THR A 363 29.16 30.01 -10.29
CA THR A 363 30.35 29.73 -9.47
C THR A 363 30.05 29.34 -8.02
N SER A 364 28.84 29.63 -7.52
CA SER A 364 28.43 29.35 -6.14
C SER A 364 27.50 28.15 -5.99
N LEU A 365 27.20 27.44 -7.07
CA LEU A 365 26.26 26.31 -7.08
C LEU A 365 26.92 25.10 -6.40
N GLU A 366 26.32 24.60 -5.32
CA GLU A 366 26.84 23.49 -4.48
C GLU A 366 26.18 22.14 -4.78
#